data_AF-A7S3B9-F1
#
_entry.id   AF-A7S3B9-F1
#
_cell.length_a   1.000
_cell.length_b   1.000
_cell.length_c   1.000
_cell.angle_alpha   90.00
_cell.angle_beta   90.00
_cell.angle_gamma   90.00
#
_symmetry.space_group_name_H-M   'P 1'
#
loop_
_entity.id
_entity.type
_entity.pdbx_description
1 polymer ?
#
loop_
_entity_poly.entity_id
_entity_poly.type
_entity_poly.pdbx_seq_one_letter_code
_entity_poly.pdbx_strand_id
1 'polypeptide(L)'
;PCNEPVRDSPCNEPVRDSPCNEPVRDSPCNELVCDSPCNEPVCDSPCNEPVCVSPCNELVRDSPYNEPVRDSPCNEPVRDSPCNEPLRDSPYNEPVRDSPCNEPVRDSPCNEPVRDSPCNE
;
A
#
# COMPACT_ATOMS: atom_id res chain seq x y z
N PRO A 1 10.79 -13.97 -10.11
CA PRO A 1 11.10 -12.53 -10.25
C PRO A 1 10.74 -12.02 -11.64
N CYS A 2 9.87 -11.02 -11.72
CA CYS A 2 9.58 -10.33 -12.99
C CYS A 2 10.67 -9.30 -13.30
N ASN A 3 10.95 -9.14 -14.60
CA ASN A 3 11.87 -8.14 -15.15
C ASN A 3 11.18 -7.34 -16.28
N GLU A 4 9.85 -7.32 -16.26
CA GLU A 4 9.02 -6.45 -17.08
C GLU A 4 7.86 -5.94 -16.20
N PRO A 5 7.28 -4.76 -16.52
CA PRO A 5 6.18 -4.21 -15.74
C PRO A 5 5.00 -5.18 -15.63
N VAL A 6 4.49 -5.35 -14.42
CA VAL A 6 3.30 -6.17 -14.15
C VAL A 6 2.07 -5.28 -14.12
N ARG A 7 1.00 -5.75 -14.74
CA ARG A 7 -0.30 -5.10 -14.71
C ARG A 7 -1.38 -6.14 -14.58
N ASP A 8 -1.99 -6.17 -13.41
CA ASP A 8 -3.09 -7.08 -13.17
C ASP A 8 -4.38 -6.54 -13.76
N SER A 9 -5.29 -7.47 -14.02
CA SER A 9 -6.64 -7.19 -14.49
C SER A 9 -7.62 -7.28 -13.34
N PRO A 10 -8.77 -6.58 -13.38
CA PRO A 10 -9.74 -6.64 -12.29
C PRO A 10 -10.17 -8.08 -11.99
N CYS A 11 -10.16 -8.45 -10.71
CA CYS A 11 -10.41 -9.82 -10.27
C CYS A 11 -11.32 -9.88 -9.04
N ASN A 12 -11.86 -11.06 -8.79
CA ASN A 12 -12.69 -11.38 -7.63
C ASN A 12 -12.10 -12.56 -6.83
N GLU A 13 -10.81 -12.83 -7.05
CA GLU A 13 -10.05 -13.88 -6.36
C GLU A 13 -8.78 -13.24 -5.81
N PRO A 14 -8.14 -13.83 -4.79
CA PRO A 14 -6.95 -13.26 -4.17
C PRO A 14 -5.82 -13.08 -5.17
N VAL A 15 -5.18 -11.92 -5.14
CA VAL A 15 -4.00 -11.60 -5.94
C VAL A 15 -2.76 -11.78 -5.07
N ARG A 16 -1.75 -12.43 -5.65
CA ARG A 16 -0.45 -12.57 -5.02
C ARG A 16 0.63 -12.35 -6.04
N ASP A 17 1.28 -11.21 -5.90
CA ASP A 17 2.36 -10.88 -6.81
C ASP A 17 3.65 -11.61 -6.46
N SER A 18 4.48 -11.81 -7.47
CA SER A 18 5.83 -12.33 -7.30
C SER A 18 6.83 -11.18 -7.19
N PRO A 19 8.00 -11.37 -6.56
CA PRO A 19 8.98 -10.29 -6.41
C PRO A 19 9.32 -9.66 -7.76
N CYS A 20 9.32 -8.33 -7.86
CA CYS A 20 9.54 -7.63 -9.11
C CYS A 20 10.70 -6.63 -9.03
N ASN A 21 11.40 -6.46 -10.16
CA ASN A 21 12.38 -5.39 -10.32
C ASN A 21 11.89 -4.29 -11.25
N GLU A 22 10.61 -4.33 -11.63
CA GLU A 22 9.94 -3.40 -12.54
C GLU A 22 8.61 -2.96 -11.91
N PRO A 23 7.90 -1.94 -12.42
CA PRO A 23 6.77 -1.36 -11.74
C PRO A 23 5.59 -2.34 -11.74
N VAL A 24 4.91 -2.40 -10.61
CA VAL A 24 3.70 -3.22 -10.42
C VAL A 24 2.49 -2.30 -10.36
N ARG A 25 1.41 -2.71 -11.03
CA ARG A 25 0.15 -1.99 -10.97
C ARG A 25 -1.00 -2.97 -10.85
N ASP A 26 -1.66 -2.89 -9.71
CA ASP A 26 -2.84 -3.67 -9.47
C ASP A 26 -4.08 -3.00 -10.03
N SER A 27 -5.00 -3.85 -10.47
CA SER A 27 -6.36 -3.47 -10.84
C SER A 27 -7.30 -3.70 -9.66
N PRO A 28 -8.50 -3.09 -9.66
CA PRO A 28 -9.44 -3.26 -8.56
C PRO A 28 -9.72 -4.73 -8.29
N CYS A 29 -9.59 -5.13 -7.03
CA CYS A 29 -9.85 -6.49 -6.55
C CYS A 29 -10.95 -6.47 -5.49
N ASN A 30 -11.77 -7.53 -5.46
CA ASN A 30 -12.76 -7.71 -4.39
C ASN A 30 -12.27 -8.63 -3.27
N GLU A 31 -11.09 -9.25 -3.42
CA GLU A 31 -10.48 -10.13 -2.43
C GLU A 31 -9.05 -9.70 -2.08
N LEU A 32 -8.46 -10.33 -1.06
CA LEU A 32 -7.11 -10.11 -0.56
C LEU A 32 -6.07 -9.86 -1.67
N VAL A 33 -5.33 -8.75 -1.54
CA VAL A 33 -4.16 -8.43 -2.38
C VAL A 33 -2.90 -8.54 -1.52
N CYS A 34 -1.89 -9.22 -2.03
CA CYS A 34 -0.58 -9.31 -1.38
C CYS A 34 0.53 -9.07 -2.40
N ASP A 35 1.22 -7.96 -2.27
CA ASP A 35 2.43 -7.70 -3.03
C ASP A 35 3.60 -8.49 -2.48
N SER A 36 4.52 -8.79 -3.40
CA SER A 36 5.86 -9.24 -3.06
C SER A 36 6.86 -8.07 -3.10
N PRO A 37 8.05 -8.22 -2.51
CA PRO A 37 9.04 -7.15 -2.51
C PRO A 37 9.34 -6.63 -3.91
N CYS A 38 9.32 -5.30 -4.06
CA CYS A 38 9.56 -4.61 -5.33
C CYS A 38 10.72 -3.61 -5.21
N ASN A 39 11.51 -3.48 -6.27
CA ASN A 39 12.56 -2.44 -6.36
C ASN A 39 12.11 -1.20 -7.13
N GLU A 40 10.91 -1.20 -7.68
CA GLU A 40 10.33 -0.13 -8.49
C GLU A 40 8.92 0.22 -7.99
N PRO A 41 8.32 1.33 -8.45
CA PRO A 41 7.06 1.81 -7.89
C PRO A 41 5.93 0.79 -7.94
N VAL A 42 5.16 0.72 -6.85
CA VAL A 42 3.93 -0.07 -6.72
C VAL A 42 2.75 0.90 -6.68
N CYS A 43 1.73 0.61 -7.47
CA CYS A 43 0.48 1.37 -7.44
C CYS A 43 -0.71 0.42 -7.32
N ASP A 44 -1.41 0.54 -6.21
CA ASP A 44 -2.56 -0.30 -5.92
C ASP A 44 -3.86 0.40 -6.26
N SER A 45 -4.80 -0.41 -6.74
CA SER A 45 -6.17 0.00 -7.06
C SER A 45 -7.10 -0.30 -5.90
N PRO A 46 -8.31 0.28 -5.87
CA PRO A 46 -9.26 0.06 -4.79
C PRO A 46 -9.52 -1.43 -4.53
N CYS A 47 -9.38 -1.84 -3.27
CA CYS A 47 -9.71 -3.18 -2.80
C CYS A 47 -10.80 -3.14 -1.72
N ASN A 48 -11.70 -4.12 -1.76
CA ASN A 48 -12.75 -4.30 -0.74
C ASN A 48 -12.36 -5.27 0.37
N GLU A 49 -11.20 -5.91 0.28
CA GLU A 49 -10.64 -6.82 1.26
C GLU A 49 -9.25 -6.35 1.69
N PRO A 50 -8.64 -6.96 2.72
CA PRO A 50 -7.35 -6.52 3.24
C PRO A 50 -6.26 -6.45 2.16
N VAL A 51 -5.34 -5.50 2.32
CA VAL A 51 -4.16 -5.36 1.46
C VAL A 51 -2.90 -5.50 2.29
N CYS A 52 -1.91 -6.19 1.75
CA CYS A 52 -0.61 -6.38 2.39
C CYS A 52 0.49 -6.01 1.42
N VAL A 53 1.11 -4.86 1.62
CA VAL A 53 2.21 -4.39 0.79
C VAL A 53 3.53 -4.86 1.39
N SER A 54 4.30 -5.59 0.58
CA SER A 54 5.65 -6.04 0.94
C SER A 54 6.67 -4.90 0.84
N PRO A 55 7.89 -5.05 1.40
CA PRO A 55 8.91 -4.00 1.35
C PRO A 55 9.16 -3.53 -0.08
N CYS A 56 9.04 -2.22 -0.29
CA CYS A 56 9.38 -1.57 -1.54
C CYS A 56 10.60 -0.66 -1.35
N ASN A 57 11.46 -0.57 -2.36
CA ASN A 57 12.58 0.40 -2.35
C ASN A 57 12.22 1.73 -3.02
N GLU A 58 11.04 1.83 -3.60
CA GLU A 58 10.55 2.95 -4.40
C GLU A 58 9.13 3.34 -3.96
N LEU A 59 8.61 4.42 -4.54
CA LEU A 59 7.30 4.99 -4.20
C LEU A 59 6.16 3.96 -4.20
N VAL A 60 5.41 3.91 -3.09
CA VAL A 60 4.15 3.18 -2.97
C VAL A 60 2.99 4.16 -3.04
N ARG A 61 1.94 3.78 -3.78
CA ARG A 61 0.71 4.58 -3.89
C ARG A 61 -0.51 3.71 -3.80
N ASP A 62 -1.33 4.07 -2.82
CA ASP A 62 -2.49 3.30 -2.47
C ASP A 62 -3.77 4.05 -2.84
N SER A 63 -4.73 3.29 -3.35
CA SER A 63 -6.09 3.76 -3.65
C SER A 63 -7.00 3.55 -2.45
N PRO A 64 -8.24 4.10 -2.44
CA PRO A 64 -9.12 3.95 -1.28
C PRO A 64 -9.44 2.49 -0.99
N TYR A 65 -9.40 2.11 0.30
CA TYR A 65 -9.74 0.77 0.77
C TYR A 65 -10.87 0.80 1.79
N ASN A 66 -11.64 -0.29 1.80
CA ASN A 66 -12.70 -0.48 2.80
C ASN A 66 -12.25 -1.33 3.99
N GLU A 67 -11.16 -2.07 3.85
CA GLU A 67 -10.64 -3.04 4.83
C GLU A 67 -9.19 -2.67 5.25
N PRO A 68 -8.54 -3.37 6.19
CA PRO A 68 -7.29 -2.92 6.78
C PRO A 68 -6.14 -3.08 5.78
N VAL A 69 -5.25 -2.09 5.75
CA VAL A 69 -4.00 -2.14 5.00
C VAL A 69 -2.84 -2.36 5.97
N ARG A 70 -1.85 -3.12 5.52
CA ARG A 70 -0.61 -3.34 6.25
C ARG A 70 0.56 -3.12 5.33
N ASP A 71 1.35 -2.12 5.68
CA ASP A 71 2.53 -1.78 4.93
C ASP A 71 3.81 -2.20 5.64
N SER A 72 4.68 -2.78 4.85
CA SER A 72 6.04 -3.16 5.24
C SER A 72 7.00 -1.98 5.06
N PRO A 73 8.23 -2.04 5.62
CA PRO A 73 9.17 -0.94 5.53
C PRO A 73 9.42 -0.51 4.07
N CYS A 74 9.27 0.79 3.81
CA CYS A 74 9.62 1.40 2.53
C CYS A 74 10.76 2.41 2.72
N ASN A 75 11.68 2.47 1.75
CA ASN A 75 12.81 3.41 1.77
C ASN A 75 12.49 4.75 1.09
N GLU A 76 11.38 4.83 0.37
CA GLU A 76 10.94 5.98 -0.42
C GLU A 76 9.54 6.42 0.05
N PRO A 77 9.01 7.56 -0.42
CA PRO A 77 7.75 8.11 0.07
C PRO A 77 6.57 7.14 -0.10
N VAL A 78 5.65 7.15 0.85
CA VAL A 78 4.37 6.40 0.80
C VAL A 78 3.21 7.40 0.75
N ARG A 79 2.15 7.05 0.03
CA ARG A 79 0.95 7.87 -0.09
C ARG A 79 -0.30 7.02 -0.02
N ASP A 80 -1.03 7.21 1.06
CA ASP A 80 -2.25 6.46 1.32
C ASP A 80 -3.48 7.29 1.03
N SER A 81 -4.43 6.64 0.37
CA SER A 81 -5.77 7.17 0.10
C SER A 81 -6.70 6.93 1.30
N PRO A 82 -7.89 7.57 1.31
CA PRO A 82 -8.83 7.42 2.42
C PRO A 82 -9.19 5.96 2.68
N CYS A 83 -9.24 5.59 3.96
CA CYS A 83 -9.51 4.23 4.39
C CYS A 83 -10.66 4.19 5.42
N ASN A 84 -11.52 3.16 5.36
CA ASN A 84 -12.59 3.00 6.34
C ASN A 84 -12.16 2.25 7.61
N GLU A 85 -11.06 1.51 7.53
CA GLU A 85 -10.58 0.58 8.54
C GLU A 85 -9.10 0.87 8.91
N PRO A 86 -8.49 0.20 9.90
CA PRO A 86 -7.21 0.63 10.46
C PRO A 86 -6.05 0.44 9.47
N LEU A 87 -5.21 1.48 9.34
CA LEU A 87 -3.90 1.38 8.69
C LEU A 87 -2.83 1.00 9.71
N ARG A 88 -1.87 0.19 9.27
CA ARG A 88 -0.70 -0.18 10.07
C ARG A 88 0.56 -0.08 9.27
N ASP A 89 1.42 0.78 9.76
CA ASP A 89 2.58 1.23 9.04
C ASP A 89 3.86 0.81 9.76
N SER A 90 4.74 0.18 8.99
CA SER A 90 6.09 -0.17 9.42
C SER A 90 7.01 1.05 9.36
N PRO A 91 8.25 0.98 9.90
CA PRO A 91 9.16 2.13 9.87
C PRO A 91 9.48 2.56 8.44
N TYR A 92 9.39 3.85 8.17
CA TYR A 92 9.82 4.45 6.90
C TYR A 92 11.02 5.39 7.06
N ASN A 93 11.84 5.45 6.01
CA ASN A 93 12.97 6.37 5.95
C ASN A 93 12.62 7.73 5.33
N GLU A 94 11.55 7.81 4.54
CA GLU A 94 11.10 8.98 3.78
C GLU A 94 9.67 9.39 4.20
N PRO A 95 9.09 10.48 3.68
CA PRO A 95 7.84 11.03 4.19
C PRO A 95 6.63 10.17 3.83
N VAL A 96 5.76 9.96 4.80
CA VAL A 96 4.44 9.32 4.62
C VAL A 96 3.35 10.39 4.58
N ARG A 97 2.33 10.16 3.75
CA ARG A 97 1.16 11.04 3.65
C ARG A 97 -0.11 10.23 3.67
N ASP A 98 -0.85 10.39 4.76
CA ASP A 98 -2.09 9.65 4.97
C ASP A 98 -3.29 10.56 4.79
N SER A 99 -4.20 10.08 3.96
CA SER A 99 -5.52 10.68 3.77
C SER A 99 -6.43 10.35 4.96
N PRO A 100 -7.60 11.01 5.10
CA PRO A 100 -8.49 10.78 6.22
C PRO A 100 -8.91 9.32 6.31
N CYS A 101 -8.79 8.74 7.50
CA CYS A 101 -9.31 7.41 7.80
C CYS A 101 -10.48 7.49 8.80
N ASN A 102 -11.41 6.54 8.78
CA ASN A 102 -12.47 6.50 9.80
C ASN A 102 -12.02 5.81 11.09
N GLU A 103 -11.01 4.95 11.00
CA GLU A 103 -10.42 4.25 12.13
C GLU A 103 -8.97 4.70 12.40
N PRO A 104 -8.39 4.34 13.56
CA PRO A 104 -7.06 4.81 13.96
C PRO A 104 -5.95 4.29 13.03
N VAL A 105 -5.07 5.20 12.62
CA VAL A 105 -3.78 4.89 11.98
C VAL A 105 -2.75 4.55 13.06
N ARG A 106 -1.91 3.54 12.81
CA ARG A 106 -0.82 3.13 13.71
C ARG A 106 0.51 3.13 12.99
N ASP A 107 1.30 4.16 13.25
CA ASP A 107 2.62 4.30 12.66
C ASP A 107 3.73 3.84 13.58
N SER A 108 4.68 3.13 12.99
CA SER A 108 5.98 2.89 13.58
C SER A 108 6.83 4.16 13.51
N PRO A 109 7.88 4.30 14.35
CA PRO A 109 8.76 5.45 14.31
C PRO A 109 9.40 5.62 12.92
N CYS A 110 9.17 6.79 12.32
CA CYS A 110 9.73 7.19 11.03
C CYS A 110 10.91 8.16 11.23
N ASN A 111 11.90 8.11 10.33
CA ASN A 111 13.02 9.05 10.34
C ASN A 111 12.62 10.45 9.81
N GLU A 112 11.55 10.50 9.03
CA GLU A 112 11.06 11.66 8.31
C GLU A 112 9.59 11.98 8.67
N PRO A 113 9.09 13.19 8.34
CA PRO A 113 7.78 13.64 8.80
C PRO A 113 6.64 12.84 8.17
N VAL A 114 5.81 12.26 9.03
CA VAL A 114 4.49 11.72 8.71
C VAL A 114 3.47 12.86 8.69
N ARG A 115 2.58 12.87 7.69
CA ARG A 115 1.51 13.87 7.56
C ARG A 115 0.16 13.18 7.49
N ASP A 116 -0.54 13.22 8.62
CA ASP A 116 -1.87 12.63 8.73
C ASP A 116 -2.95 13.68 8.57
N SER A 117 -3.93 13.37 7.74
CA SER A 117 -5.20 14.06 7.75
C SER A 117 -6.03 13.55 8.95
N PRO A 118 -6.82 14.41 9.60
CA PRO A 118 -7.62 13.98 10.75
C PRO A 118 -8.57 12.85 10.36
N CYS A 119 -8.64 11.82 11.21
CA CYS A 119 -9.62 10.76 11.08
C CYS A 119 -11.03 11.33 11.28
N ASN A 120 -11.99 10.88 10.47
CA ASN A 120 -13.41 11.19 10.72
C ASN A 120 -13.97 10.10 11.64
N GLU A 121 -14.12 10.40 12.93
CA GLU A 121 -14.91 9.55 13.86
C GLU A 121 -16.41 9.59 13.54
#